data_AF-A0A8S2JC96-F1
#
_entry.id   AF-A0A8S2JC96-F1
#
_cell.length_a   1.000
_cell.length_b   1.000
_cell.length_c   1.000
_cell.angle_alpha   90.00
_cell.angle_beta   90.00
_cell.angle_gamma   90.00
#
_symmetry.space_group_name_H-M   'P 1'
#
loop_
_entity.id
_entity.type
_entity.pdbx_description
1 polymer ?
#
loop_
_entity_poly.entity_id
_entity_poly.type
_entity_poly.pdbx_seq_one_letter_code
_entity_poly.pdbx_strand_id
1 'polypeptide(L)'
;MSLSSKDINLILNLLNEETCGSSLTFEQISIKFQHGILKSDYLRLGNALVLLLQNRDLAPTSQQRLIIFYLFIEMYKNEQQSIYMNPFAPVFLSVLQSNEENSTATQKYFHWVISPVTKHERSFLSLLINNTNNRDLLNKTPNEILQSDLLSNDDSKQKGLQQQLKENIYERTKDFSTLVQCHLPAVIDDPEINNVCQDIENLL
;
A
#
# COMPACT_ATOMS: atom_id res chain seq x y z
N MET A 1 5.33 19.67 8.05
CA MET A 1 6.00 18.79 9.04
C MET A 1 6.37 17.49 8.33
N SER A 2 7.62 17.39 7.86
CA SER A 2 8.13 16.26 7.07
C SER A 2 8.52 15.07 7.95
N LEU A 3 8.69 13.89 7.34
CA LEU A 3 9.41 12.78 7.99
C LEU A 3 10.80 13.23 8.43
N SER A 4 11.29 12.70 9.55
CA SER A 4 12.66 12.95 9.99
C SER A 4 13.65 12.28 9.03
N SER A 5 14.79 12.92 8.79
CA SER A 5 15.86 12.31 8.00
C SER A 5 16.33 10.96 8.59
N LYS A 6 16.16 10.76 9.90
CA LYS A 6 16.47 9.48 10.56
C LYS A 6 15.54 8.36 10.09
N ASP A 7 14.25 8.63 10.01
CA ASP A 7 13.23 7.65 9.61
C ASP A 7 13.40 7.28 8.14
N ILE A 8 13.67 8.28 7.29
CA ILE A 8 13.94 8.07 5.86
C ILE A 8 15.19 7.20 5.69
N ASN A 9 16.28 7.52 6.37
CA ASN A 9 17.50 6.71 6.30
C ASN A 9 17.28 5.28 6.80
N LEU A 10 16.45 5.09 7.84
CA LEU A 10 16.10 3.76 8.32
C LEU A 10 15.38 2.95 7.24
N ILE A 11 14.36 3.53 6.58
CA ILE A 11 13.64 2.87 5.48
C ILE A 11 14.60 2.54 4.34
N LEU A 12 15.41 3.50 3.90
CA LEU A 12 16.35 3.28 2.80
C LEU A 12 17.38 2.20 3.13
N ASN A 13 17.83 2.12 4.38
CA ASN A 13 18.72 1.05 4.84
C ASN A 13 18.04 -0.32 4.85
N LEU A 14 16.75 -0.38 5.21
CA LEU A 14 15.95 -1.62 5.13
C LEU A 14 15.69 -2.04 3.68
N LEU A 15 15.48 -1.07 2.79
CA LEU A 15 15.22 -1.26 1.36
C LEU A 15 16.50 -1.35 0.51
N ASN A 16 17.68 -1.22 1.11
CA ASN A 16 18.94 -1.31 0.37
C ASN A 16 19.11 -2.73 -0.20
N GLU A 17 19.60 -2.83 -1.44
CA GLU A 17 19.67 -4.10 -2.18
C GLU A 17 20.52 -5.16 -1.48
N GLU A 18 21.62 -4.77 -0.84
CA GLU A 18 22.47 -5.68 -0.06
C GLU A 18 21.73 -6.28 1.15
N THR A 19 20.86 -5.49 1.78
CA THR A 19 20.14 -5.90 2.99
C THR A 19 18.86 -6.67 2.68
N CYS A 20 18.20 -6.33 1.56
CA CYS A 20 16.88 -6.82 1.16
C CYS A 20 16.83 -8.30 0.81
N GLY A 21 17.88 -8.84 0.19
CA GLY A 21 17.83 -10.17 -0.40
C GLY A 21 17.97 -11.29 0.62
N SER A 22 19.10 -11.31 1.32
CA SER A 22 19.56 -12.50 2.06
C SER A 22 19.98 -12.23 3.51
N SER A 23 20.09 -10.96 3.91
CA SER A 23 20.70 -10.62 5.20
C SER A 23 19.70 -10.51 6.35
N LEU A 24 18.44 -10.16 6.09
CA LEU A 24 17.44 -9.95 7.13
C LEU A 24 16.18 -10.79 6.87
N THR A 25 15.67 -11.40 7.94
CA THR A 25 14.34 -12.03 7.94
C THR A 25 13.25 -10.97 8.13
N PHE A 26 12.00 -11.29 7.77
CA PHE A 26 10.87 -10.38 8.01
C PHE A 26 10.68 -10.05 9.50
N GLU A 27 10.95 -11.00 10.41
CA GLU A 27 10.94 -10.74 11.86
C GLU A 27 11.99 -9.69 12.26
N GLN A 28 13.22 -9.81 11.77
CA GLN A 28 14.28 -8.85 12.07
C GLN A 28 13.97 -7.47 11.50
N ILE A 29 13.34 -7.41 10.32
CA ILE A 29 12.85 -6.16 9.72
C ILE A 29 11.79 -5.52 10.62
N SER A 30 10.81 -6.30 11.11
CA SER A 30 9.79 -5.80 12.03
C SER A 30 10.39 -5.25 13.32
N ILE A 31 11.33 -5.97 13.94
CA ILE A 31 11.99 -5.51 15.17
C ILE A 31 12.70 -4.17 14.94
N LYS A 32 13.50 -4.05 13.87
CA LYS A 32 14.18 -2.79 13.51
C LYS A 32 13.20 -1.65 13.26
N PHE A 33 12.08 -1.96 12.60
CA PHE A 33 11.03 -1.01 12.29
C PHE A 33 10.31 -0.49 13.55
N GLN A 34 9.87 -1.39 14.42
CA GLN A 34 9.11 -1.05 15.63
C GLN A 34 9.95 -0.29 16.66
N HIS A 35 11.25 -0.58 16.76
CA HIS A 35 12.16 0.18 17.62
C HIS A 35 12.55 1.54 17.05
N GLY A 36 12.59 1.66 15.73
CA GLY A 36 13.05 2.87 15.06
C GLY A 36 11.98 3.94 14.88
N ILE A 37 10.70 3.55 14.72
CA ILE A 37 9.64 4.45 14.27
C ILE A 37 8.47 4.48 15.25
N LEU A 38 8.07 5.70 15.62
CA LEU A 38 6.92 5.95 16.46
C LEU A 38 5.61 5.76 15.70
N LYS A 39 4.58 5.26 16.39
CA LYS A 39 3.23 5.06 15.81
C LYS A 39 2.62 6.35 15.23
N SER A 40 2.96 7.50 15.81
CA SER A 40 2.54 8.83 15.34
C SER A 40 2.97 9.16 13.91
N ASP A 41 3.98 8.46 13.40
CA ASP A 41 4.58 8.72 12.10
C ASP A 41 4.20 7.67 11.05
N TYR A 42 3.45 6.61 11.43
CA TYR A 42 3.06 5.52 10.52
C TYR A 42 2.27 5.99 9.30
N LEU A 43 1.35 6.95 9.46
CA LEU A 43 0.60 7.48 8.32
C LEU A 43 1.52 8.20 7.32
N ARG A 44 2.45 9.02 7.83
CA ARG A 44 3.40 9.77 6.98
C ARG A 44 4.36 8.82 6.30
N LEU A 45 4.83 7.83 7.04
CA LEU A 45 5.69 6.77 6.56
C LEU A 45 5.01 5.93 5.48
N GLY A 46 3.78 5.48 5.72
CA GLY A 46 3.03 4.70 4.75
C GLY A 46 2.77 5.49 3.47
N ASN A 47 2.50 6.78 3.54
CA ASN A 47 2.43 7.64 2.34
C ASN A 47 3.76 7.70 1.58
N ALA A 48 4.90 7.76 2.28
CA ALA A 48 6.21 7.68 1.62
C ALA A 48 6.44 6.31 0.97
N LEU A 49 6.05 5.22 1.62
CA LEU A 49 6.12 3.86 1.06
C LEU A 49 5.21 3.71 -0.18
N VAL A 50 4.04 4.33 -0.19
CA VAL A 50 3.15 4.38 -1.37
C VAL A 50 3.85 5.11 -2.52
N LEU A 51 4.49 6.26 -2.26
CA LEU A 51 5.27 6.98 -3.27
C LEU A 51 6.41 6.14 -3.83
N LEU A 52 7.08 5.33 -2.99
CA LEU A 52 8.12 4.40 -3.44
C LEU A 52 7.54 3.29 -4.35
N LEU A 53 6.34 2.79 -4.06
CA LEU A 53 5.67 1.77 -4.89
C LEU A 53 5.11 2.32 -6.22
N GLN A 54 4.67 3.58 -6.22
CA GLN A 54 4.20 4.26 -7.44
C GLN A 54 5.36 4.48 -8.42
N ASN A 55 6.54 4.86 -7.92
CA ASN A 55 7.71 5.14 -8.75
C ASN A 55 8.54 3.88 -8.98
N ARG A 56 8.49 3.33 -10.21
CA ARG A 56 9.20 2.10 -10.59
C ARG A 56 10.70 2.11 -10.29
N ASP A 57 11.33 3.29 -10.38
CA ASP A 57 12.78 3.44 -10.20
C ASP A 57 13.21 3.40 -8.72
N LEU A 58 12.28 3.63 -7.77
CA LEU A 58 12.60 3.71 -6.36
C LEU A 58 12.51 2.37 -5.62
N ALA A 59 11.72 1.43 -6.14
CA ALA A 59 11.62 0.05 -5.63
C ALA A 59 11.68 -0.98 -6.77
N PRO A 60 12.82 -1.05 -7.51
CA PRO A 60 12.93 -1.88 -8.72
C PRO A 60 12.85 -3.37 -8.42
N THR A 61 13.31 -3.83 -7.25
CA THR A 61 13.40 -5.26 -6.93
C THR A 61 12.12 -5.79 -6.29
N SER A 62 11.80 -7.07 -6.55
CA SER A 62 10.64 -7.71 -5.92
C SER A 62 10.80 -7.84 -4.41
N GLN A 63 12.03 -8.03 -3.93
CA GLN A 63 12.34 -8.12 -2.49
C GLN A 63 11.94 -6.84 -1.75
N GLN A 64 12.31 -5.67 -2.29
CA GLN A 64 11.93 -4.37 -1.74
C GLN A 64 10.40 -4.24 -1.66
N ARG A 65 9.69 -4.63 -2.73
CA ARG A 65 8.22 -4.57 -2.75
C ARG A 65 7.59 -5.51 -1.72
N LEU A 66 8.11 -6.73 -1.56
CA LEU A 66 7.65 -7.66 -0.51
C LEU A 66 7.84 -7.06 0.89
N ILE A 67 8.98 -6.43 1.14
CA ILE A 67 9.25 -5.74 2.42
C ILE A 67 8.25 -4.60 2.63
N ILE A 68 8.01 -3.77 1.62
CA ILE A 68 7.04 -2.66 1.73
C ILE A 68 5.63 -3.20 2.05
N PHE A 69 5.18 -4.26 1.37
CA PHE A 69 3.90 -4.90 1.66
C PHE A 69 3.82 -5.44 3.08
N TYR A 70 4.90 -6.07 3.55
CA TYR A 70 5.02 -6.54 4.92
C TYR A 70 4.92 -5.40 5.93
N LEU A 71 5.63 -4.29 5.70
CA LEU A 71 5.62 -3.11 6.57
C LEU A 71 4.22 -2.49 6.69
N PHE A 72 3.43 -2.44 5.61
CA PHE A 72 2.04 -1.95 5.66
C PHE A 72 1.16 -2.74 6.62
N ILE A 73 1.39 -4.04 6.73
CA ILE A 73 0.66 -4.90 7.66
C ILE A 73 1.21 -4.75 9.07
N GLU A 74 2.54 -4.72 9.21
CA GLU A 74 3.20 -4.62 10.52
C GLU A 74 2.89 -3.30 11.26
N MET A 75 2.73 -2.18 10.53
CA MET A 75 2.34 -0.88 11.09
C MET A 75 1.02 -0.93 11.89
N TYR A 76 0.07 -1.77 11.49
CA TYR A 76 -1.28 -1.80 12.07
C TYR A 76 -1.63 -3.16 12.70
N LYS A 77 -0.63 -4.02 12.95
CA LYS A 77 -0.81 -5.40 13.44
C LYS A 77 -1.32 -5.53 14.89
N ASN A 78 -1.05 -4.54 15.74
CA ASN A 78 -1.31 -4.62 17.19
C ASN A 78 -2.72 -4.18 17.61
N GLU A 79 -3.50 -3.63 16.69
CA GLU A 79 -4.91 -3.38 16.95
C GLU A 79 -5.66 -4.62 16.48
N GLN A 80 -6.56 -5.17 17.30
CA GLN A 80 -7.45 -6.28 16.93
C GLN A 80 -8.42 -5.92 15.77
N GLN A 81 -8.12 -4.84 15.06
CA GLN A 81 -8.84 -4.22 13.99
C GLN A 81 -8.25 -4.73 12.68
N SER A 82 -9.07 -5.54 12.04
CA SER A 82 -8.78 -6.24 10.80
C SER A 82 -8.08 -5.36 9.76
N ILE A 83 -7.33 -5.98 8.86
CA ILE A 83 -6.69 -5.36 7.67
C ILE A 83 -7.67 -4.43 6.91
N TYR A 84 -8.96 -4.71 7.02
CA TYR A 84 -10.07 -3.87 6.56
C TYR A 84 -10.08 -2.42 7.10
N MET A 85 -9.57 -2.16 8.30
CA MET A 85 -9.48 -0.81 8.90
C MET A 85 -8.17 -0.09 8.58
N ASN A 86 -7.22 -0.77 7.95
CA ASN A 86 -5.94 -0.17 7.56
C ASN A 86 -6.20 0.98 6.56
N PRO A 87 -5.64 2.19 6.77
CA PRO A 87 -5.78 3.30 5.83
C PRO A 87 -5.18 2.98 4.45
N PHE A 88 -4.24 2.04 4.38
CA PHE A 88 -3.61 1.55 3.16
C PHE A 88 -4.31 0.33 2.56
N ALA A 89 -5.49 -0.07 3.04
CA ALA A 89 -6.27 -1.15 2.44
C ALA A 89 -6.53 -0.99 0.92
N PRO A 90 -6.75 0.22 0.37
CA PRO A 90 -6.86 0.43 -1.08
C PRO A 90 -5.60 0.03 -1.87
N VAL A 91 -4.41 0.13 -1.25
CA VAL A 91 -3.13 -0.31 -1.84
C VAL A 91 -3.13 -1.82 -2.02
N PHE A 92 -3.62 -2.57 -1.03
CA PHE A 92 -3.76 -4.03 -1.16
C PHE A 92 -4.75 -4.40 -2.25
N LEU A 93 -5.88 -3.68 -2.33
CA LEU A 93 -6.89 -3.92 -3.34
C LEU A 93 -6.35 -3.71 -4.76
N SER A 94 -5.60 -2.64 -5.02
CA SER A 94 -5.04 -2.36 -6.35
C SER A 94 -4.00 -3.41 -6.78
N VAL A 95 -3.16 -3.87 -5.83
CA VAL A 95 -2.20 -4.96 -6.07
C VAL A 95 -2.91 -6.26 -6.43
N LEU A 96 -4.00 -6.61 -5.73
CA LEU A 96 -4.77 -7.82 -6.01
C LEU A 96 -5.59 -7.75 -7.32
N GLN A 97 -6.02 -6.56 -7.74
CA GLN A 97 -6.83 -6.30 -8.94
C GLN A 97 -6.07 -6.30 -10.27
N SER A 98 -4.73 -6.18 -10.25
CA SER A 98 -3.89 -5.96 -11.45
C SER A 98 -3.85 -7.11 -12.47
N ASN A 99 -4.77 -8.08 -12.41
CA ASN A 99 -4.88 -9.22 -13.31
C ASN A 99 -6.13 -9.17 -14.21
N GLU A 100 -7.04 -8.21 -14.04
CA GLU A 100 -8.20 -8.10 -14.93
C GLU A 100 -7.79 -7.38 -16.22
N GLU A 101 -7.75 -8.12 -17.33
CA GLU A 101 -7.48 -7.69 -18.72
C GLU A 101 -8.48 -6.63 -19.27
N ASN A 102 -9.28 -5.98 -18.43
CA ASN A 102 -10.36 -5.06 -18.83
C ASN A 102 -10.15 -3.62 -18.32
N SER A 103 -8.93 -3.10 -18.44
CA SER A 103 -8.61 -1.74 -18.00
C SER A 103 -8.60 -0.74 -19.15
N THR A 104 -9.78 -0.38 -19.68
CA THR A 104 -9.87 0.64 -20.75
C THR A 104 -10.60 1.93 -20.36
N ALA A 105 -11.27 2.03 -19.20
CA ALA A 105 -12.00 3.27 -18.87
C ALA A 105 -11.74 3.86 -17.48
N THR A 106 -11.53 3.05 -16.44
CA THR A 106 -11.51 3.55 -15.04
C THR A 106 -10.12 3.62 -14.41
N GLN A 107 -9.12 2.92 -14.97
CA GLN A 107 -7.76 2.94 -14.42
C GLN A 107 -6.97 4.22 -14.74
N LYS A 108 -7.46 5.07 -15.66
CA LYS A 108 -6.75 6.29 -16.08
C LYS A 108 -6.76 7.43 -15.05
N TYR A 109 -7.51 7.30 -13.95
CA TYR A 109 -7.71 8.37 -12.98
C TYR A 109 -7.20 8.05 -11.58
N PHE A 110 -6.65 6.85 -11.35
CA PHE A 110 -6.07 6.54 -10.05
C PHE A 110 -4.63 7.05 -10.00
N HIS A 111 -4.39 8.12 -9.24
CA HIS A 111 -3.03 8.51 -8.80
C HIS A 111 -2.29 7.33 -8.09
N TRP A 112 -3.00 6.27 -7.70
CA TRP A 112 -2.52 5.06 -7.02
C TRP A 112 -2.16 3.90 -7.95
N VAL A 113 -1.84 4.14 -9.23
CA VAL A 113 -1.28 3.08 -10.09
C VAL A 113 0.09 2.67 -9.54
N ILE A 114 0.12 1.55 -8.83
CA ILE A 114 1.34 0.90 -8.39
C ILE A 114 1.97 0.24 -9.61
N SER A 115 3.31 0.25 -9.68
CA SER A 115 4.04 -0.48 -10.72
C SER A 115 3.55 -1.92 -10.84
N PRO A 116 3.47 -2.51 -12.05
CA PRO A 116 2.91 -3.84 -12.25
C PRO A 116 3.58 -4.86 -11.34
N VAL A 117 2.77 -5.46 -10.46
CA VAL A 117 3.20 -6.40 -9.43
C VAL A 117 3.17 -7.82 -9.98
N THR A 118 4.20 -8.60 -9.68
CA THR A 118 4.35 -9.99 -10.09
C THR A 118 3.32 -10.90 -9.41
N LYS A 119 3.06 -12.09 -9.99
CA LYS A 119 2.16 -13.08 -9.39
C LYS A 119 2.60 -13.49 -7.97
N HIS A 120 3.91 -13.68 -7.76
CA HIS A 120 4.47 -14.09 -6.48
C HIS A 120 4.19 -13.08 -5.36
N GLU A 121 4.34 -11.79 -5.65
CA GLU A 121 4.07 -10.71 -4.70
C GLU A 121 2.59 -10.66 -4.28
N ARG A 122 1.66 -10.91 -5.22
CA ARG A 122 0.21 -10.98 -4.93
C ARG A 122 -0.14 -12.18 -4.07
N SER A 123 0.40 -13.35 -4.40
CA SER A 123 0.21 -14.56 -3.60
C SER A 123 0.75 -14.36 -2.19
N PHE A 124 1.92 -13.72 -2.06
CA PHE A 124 2.52 -13.41 -0.75
C PHE A 124 1.64 -12.46 0.05
N LEU A 125 1.14 -11.40 -0.58
CA LEU A 125 0.22 -10.47 0.07
C LEU A 125 -1.07 -11.17 0.52
N SER A 126 -1.64 -12.05 -0.30
CA SER A 126 -2.83 -12.81 0.08
C SER A 126 -2.57 -13.75 1.26
N LEU A 127 -1.38 -14.35 1.34
CA LEU A 127 -0.97 -15.19 2.46
C LEU A 127 -0.77 -14.36 3.73
N LEU A 128 -0.12 -13.20 3.64
CA LEU A 128 0.07 -12.30 4.77
C LEU A 128 -1.26 -11.81 5.34
N ILE A 129 -2.23 -11.50 4.47
CA ILE A 129 -3.53 -10.99 4.88
C ILE A 129 -4.35 -12.08 5.57
N ASN A 130 -4.40 -13.29 5.00
CA ASN A 130 -5.18 -14.40 5.54
C ASN A 130 -4.52 -15.06 6.77
N ASN A 131 -3.19 -15.06 6.85
CA ASN A 131 -2.43 -15.72 7.90
C ASN A 131 -1.43 -14.76 8.56
N THR A 132 -1.95 -13.77 9.28
CA THR A 132 -1.18 -12.67 9.89
C THR A 132 -0.18 -13.12 10.97
N ASN A 133 -0.24 -14.38 11.42
CA ASN A 133 0.59 -14.94 12.50
C ASN A 133 1.47 -16.13 12.06
N ASN A 134 1.76 -16.26 10.77
CA ASN A 134 2.56 -17.38 10.25
C ASN A 134 4.05 -17.18 10.61
N ARG A 135 4.46 -17.64 11.81
CA ARG A 135 5.85 -17.52 12.30
C ARG A 135 6.87 -18.10 11.31
N ASP A 136 6.51 -19.15 10.60
CA ASP A 136 7.37 -19.78 9.60
C ASP A 136 7.63 -18.90 8.37
N LEU A 137 6.71 -17.98 8.07
CA LEU A 137 6.90 -16.99 7.00
C LEU A 137 7.78 -15.83 7.47
N LEU A 138 7.64 -15.43 8.74
CA LEU A 138 8.40 -14.33 9.33
C LEU A 138 9.89 -14.66 9.51
N ASN A 139 10.20 -15.95 9.69
CA ASN A 139 11.55 -16.47 9.80
C ASN A 139 12.31 -16.53 8.46
N LYS A 140 11.63 -16.29 7.34
CA LYS A 140 12.24 -16.36 6.00
C LYS A 140 12.79 -15.02 5.56
N THR A 141 13.78 -15.07 4.69
CA THR A 141 14.27 -13.90 3.95
C THR A 141 13.38 -13.63 2.73
N PRO A 142 13.34 -12.39 2.22
CA PRO A 142 12.61 -12.08 0.99
C PRO A 142 13.04 -12.94 -0.21
N ASN A 143 14.32 -13.32 -0.32
CA ASN A 143 14.78 -14.27 -1.35
C ASN A 143 14.19 -15.67 -1.18
N GLU A 144 14.19 -16.20 0.04
CA GLU A 144 13.62 -17.52 0.32
C GLU A 144 12.13 -17.56 -0.01
N ILE A 145 11.40 -16.46 0.21
CA ILE A 145 9.98 -16.38 -0.16
C ILE A 145 9.80 -16.38 -1.67
N LEU A 146 10.60 -15.62 -2.40
CA LEU A 146 10.55 -15.59 -3.88
C LEU A 146 10.90 -16.94 -4.50
N GLN A 147 11.78 -17.71 -3.86
CA GLN A 147 12.16 -19.06 -4.30
C GLN A 147 11.23 -20.15 -3.78
N SER A 148 10.34 -19.84 -2.83
CA SER A 148 9.45 -20.84 -2.23
C SER A 148 8.19 -21.08 -3.05
N ASP A 149 7.91 -22.36 -3.33
CA ASP A 149 6.64 -22.82 -3.94
C ASP A 149 5.43 -22.73 -2.98
N LEU A 150 5.58 -22.09 -1.81
CA LEU A 150 4.50 -21.93 -0.82
C LEU A 150 3.35 -21.04 -1.30
N LEU A 151 3.55 -20.37 -2.43
CA LEU A 151 2.60 -19.47 -3.06
C LEU A 151 1.65 -20.26 -3.97
N SER A 152 0.95 -21.24 -3.38
CA SER A 152 -0.08 -22.01 -4.08
C SER A 152 -1.12 -21.08 -4.69
N ASN A 153 -1.40 -21.31 -5.98
CA ASN A 153 -2.32 -20.54 -6.82
C ASN A 153 -3.80 -20.75 -6.43
N ASP A 154 -4.19 -20.45 -5.20
CA ASP A 154 -5.60 -20.41 -4.80
C ASP A 154 -6.24 -19.10 -5.28
N ASP A 155 -6.35 -18.96 -6.61
CA ASP A 155 -6.94 -17.79 -7.26
C ASP A 155 -8.38 -17.52 -6.75
N SER A 156 -9.07 -18.56 -6.26
CA SER A 156 -10.39 -18.46 -5.61
C SER A 156 -10.35 -17.73 -4.28
N LYS A 157 -9.36 -18.02 -3.41
CA LYS A 157 -9.18 -17.34 -2.12
C LYS A 157 -8.74 -15.89 -2.35
N GLN A 158 -7.90 -15.65 -3.35
CA GLN A 158 -7.47 -14.30 -3.72
C GLN A 158 -8.65 -13.43 -4.18
N LYS A 159 -9.54 -13.98 -5.02
CA LYS A 159 -10.77 -13.28 -5.46
C LYS A 159 -11.73 -13.00 -4.31
N GLY A 160 -11.90 -13.96 -3.39
CA GLY A 160 -12.71 -13.76 -2.18
C GLY A 160 -12.19 -12.61 -1.33
N LEU A 161 -10.87 -12.55 -1.12
CA LEU A 161 -10.24 -11.47 -0.37
C LEU A 161 -10.38 -10.11 -1.08
N GLN A 162 -10.18 -10.07 -2.39
CA GLN A 162 -10.39 -8.87 -3.20
C GLN A 162 -11.81 -8.33 -3.04
N GLN A 163 -12.82 -9.21 -3.07
CA GLN A 163 -14.21 -8.82 -2.91
C GLN A 163 -14.49 -8.28 -1.50
N GLN A 164 -14.00 -8.95 -0.46
CA GLN A 164 -14.14 -8.51 0.93
C GLN A 164 -13.49 -7.15 1.19
N LEU A 165 -12.28 -6.93 0.66
CA LEU A 165 -11.60 -5.63 0.77
C LEU A 165 -12.36 -4.54 0.03
N LYS A 166 -12.85 -4.82 -1.18
CA LYS A 166 -13.63 -3.87 -1.97
C LYS A 166 -14.92 -3.46 -1.26
N GLU A 167 -15.66 -4.44 -0.75
CA GLU A 167 -16.91 -4.21 -0.01
C GLU A 167 -16.65 -3.40 1.26
N ASN A 168 -15.62 -3.75 2.03
CA ASN A 168 -15.32 -3.01 3.24
C ASN A 168 -14.90 -1.56 2.97
N ILE A 169 -14.05 -1.33 1.97
CA ILE A 169 -13.66 0.03 1.58
C ILE A 169 -14.90 0.81 1.13
N TYR A 170 -15.79 0.18 0.35
CA TYR A 170 -17.04 0.78 -0.07
C TYR A 170 -17.93 1.14 1.12
N GLU A 171 -18.15 0.22 2.06
CA GLU A 171 -18.97 0.47 3.26
C GLU A 171 -18.42 1.61 4.13
N ARG A 172 -17.09 1.76 4.21
CA ARG A 172 -16.46 2.88 4.92
C ARG A 172 -16.58 4.20 4.19
N THR A 173 -16.77 4.17 2.88
CA THR A 173 -16.70 5.37 2.03
C THR A 173 -18.05 5.80 1.44
N LYS A 174 -19.09 4.97 1.54
CA LYS A 174 -20.42 5.20 0.96
C LYS A 174 -21.08 6.51 1.42
N ASP A 175 -20.82 6.93 2.66
CA ASP A 175 -21.42 8.12 3.25
C ASP A 175 -20.61 9.40 2.98
N PHE A 176 -19.42 9.28 2.37
CA PHE A 176 -18.62 10.44 1.98
C PHE A 176 -19.05 11.00 0.62
N SER A 177 -18.74 12.28 0.39
CA SER A 177 -18.89 12.90 -0.92
C SER A 177 -18.16 12.07 -1.99
N THR A 178 -18.71 12.04 -3.21
CA THR A 178 -18.13 11.31 -4.35
C THR A 178 -16.66 11.68 -4.53
N LEU A 179 -16.26 12.94 -4.30
CA LEU A 179 -14.86 13.38 -4.36
C LEU A 179 -13.94 12.64 -3.38
N VAL A 180 -14.41 12.33 -2.17
CA VAL A 180 -13.66 11.57 -1.16
C VAL A 180 -13.61 10.08 -1.53
N GLN A 181 -14.69 9.56 -2.14
CA GLN A 181 -14.74 8.20 -2.68
C GLN A 181 -13.80 7.99 -3.87
N CYS A 182 -13.53 9.06 -4.64
CA CYS A 182 -12.60 9.00 -5.77
C CYS A 182 -11.14 8.78 -5.34
N HIS A 183 -10.79 8.99 -4.06
CA HIS A 183 -9.41 8.96 -3.56
C HIS A 183 -8.40 9.78 -4.38
N LEU A 184 -8.90 10.76 -5.17
CA LEU A 184 -8.10 11.71 -5.91
C LEU A 184 -7.76 12.90 -4.99
N PRO A 185 -6.49 13.33 -4.92
CA PRO A 185 -6.19 14.70 -4.54
C PRO A 185 -6.76 15.60 -5.63
N ALA A 186 -7.96 16.16 -5.40
CA ALA A 186 -8.51 17.18 -6.26
C ALA A 186 -7.87 18.52 -5.86
N VAL A 187 -7.29 19.22 -6.83
CA VAL A 187 -7.06 20.66 -6.69
C VAL A 187 -8.47 21.28 -6.69
N ILE A 188 -8.89 21.77 -5.53
CA ILE A 188 -10.15 22.48 -5.39
C ILE A 188 -9.82 23.94 -5.69
N ASP A 189 -10.49 24.51 -6.69
CA ASP A 189 -10.37 25.94 -6.96
C ASP A 189 -10.80 26.74 -5.72
N ASP A 190 -10.06 27.80 -5.42
CA ASP A 190 -10.32 28.65 -4.27
C ASP A 190 -11.75 29.23 -4.37
N PRO A 191 -12.64 28.94 -3.41
CA PRO A 191 -14.03 29.38 -3.47
C PRO A 191 -14.17 30.91 -3.52
N GLU A 192 -13.18 31.67 -3.05
CA GLU A 192 -13.22 33.14 -3.11
C GLU A 192 -12.95 33.70 -4.51
N ILE A 193 -12.23 32.96 -5.38
CA ILE A 193 -11.95 33.39 -6.75
C ILE A 193 -13.20 33.27 -7.64
N ASN A 194 -14.07 32.30 -7.35
CA ASN A 194 -15.30 32.07 -8.12
C ASN A 194 -16.39 33.12 -7.87
N ASN A 195 -16.40 33.78 -6.71
CA ASN A 195 -17.34 34.87 -6.45
C ASN A 195 -17.00 36.15 -7.24
N VAL A 196 -15.72 36.37 -7.57
CA VAL A 196 -15.30 37.55 -8.34
C VAL A 196 -15.63 37.40 -9.83
N CYS A 197 -15.67 36.17 -10.36
CA CYS A 197 -15.98 35.93 -11.77
C CYS A 197 -17.49 36.01 -12.08
N GLN A 198 -18.38 35.73 -11.11
CA GLN A 198 -19.83 35.85 -11.33
C GLN A 198 -20.33 37.30 -11.42
N ASP A 199 -19.59 38.26 -10.86
CA ASP A 199 -19.95 39.69 -10.94
C ASP A 199 -19.60 40.32 -12.30
N ILE A 200 -18.73 39.69 -13.09
CA ILE A 200 -18.34 40.21 -14.42
C ILE A 200 -19.31 39.72 -15.52
N GLU A 201 -19.91 38.53 -15.36
CA GLU A 201 -20.90 38.02 -16.32
C GLU A 201 -22.29 38.70 -16.20
N ASN A 202 -22.57 39.42 -15.11
CA ASN A 202 -23.81 40.18 -14.94
C ASN A 202 -23.71 41.64 -15.44
N LEU A 203 -22.61 42.02 -16.11
CA LEU A 203 -22.35 43.36 -16.63
C LEU A 203 -22.14 43.41 -18.16
N LEU A 204 -22.39 42.29 -18.87
CA LEU A 204 -22.48 42.18 -20.33
C LEU A 204 -23.86 41.65 -20.75
#